data_AF-A0A139CWC5-F1
#
_entry.id   AF-A0A139CWC5-F1
#
_cell.length_a   1.000
_cell.length_b   1.000
_cell.length_c   1.000
_cell.angle_alpha   90.00
_cell.angle_beta   90.00
_cell.angle_gamma   90.00
#
_symmetry.space_group_name_H-M   'P 1'
#
loop_
_entity.id
_entity.type
_entity.pdbx_description
1 polymer ?
#
loop_
_entity_poly.entity_id
_entity_poly.type
_entity_poly.pdbx_seq_one_letter_code
_entity_poly.pdbx_strand_id
1 'polypeptide(L)'
;MSQEQINQITVLIKDAYYSSKEAHEILFEEYDNKENQITAAVLINRSISLISAAKAIYYSNYESLAKTDIENIFSKFDLFESEFMTNFPTGHSHQHTGLKFKQFEESVKLFFEV
;
A
#
# COMPACT_ATOMS: atom_id res chain seq x y z
N MET A 1 9.07 18.17 -11.09
CA MET A 1 9.27 16.75 -11.44
C MET A 1 8.93 16.55 -12.91
N SER A 2 9.67 15.71 -13.63
CA SER A 2 9.34 15.40 -15.03
C SER A 2 8.07 14.56 -15.13
N GLN A 3 7.38 14.61 -16.28
CA GLN A 3 6.23 13.75 -16.54
C GLN A 3 6.58 12.26 -16.40
N GLU A 4 7.82 11.91 -16.76
CA GLU A 4 8.36 10.56 -16.63
C GLU A 4 8.40 10.10 -15.17
N GLN A 5 8.89 10.93 -14.26
CA GLN A 5 8.95 10.59 -12.83
C GLN A 5 7.54 10.50 -12.21
N ILE A 6 6.58 11.33 -12.65
CA ILE A 6 5.15 11.18 -12.27
C ILE A 6 4.64 9.82 -12.71
N ASN A 7 4.87 9.45 -13.96
CA ASN A 7 4.43 8.16 -14.50
C ASN A 7 5.06 6.99 -13.74
N GLN A 8 6.34 7.08 -13.39
CA GLN A 8 7.04 6.06 -12.60
C GLN A 8 6.42 5.89 -11.21
N ILE A 9 6.18 6.99 -10.48
CA ILE A 9 5.50 6.94 -9.17
C ILE A 9 4.10 6.33 -9.31
N THR A 10 3.34 6.76 -10.32
CA THR A 10 1.99 6.24 -10.60
C THR A 10 1.99 4.72 -10.81
N VAL A 11 2.93 4.20 -11.60
CA VAL A 11 3.07 2.75 -11.83
C VAL A 11 3.42 2.02 -10.53
N LEU A 12 4.39 2.54 -9.75
CA LEU A 12 4.79 1.93 -8.48
C LEU A 12 3.64 1.88 -7.47
N ILE A 13 2.86 2.95 -7.34
CA ILE A 13 1.68 3.01 -6.48
C ILE A 13 0.62 2.01 -6.95
N LYS A 14 0.41 1.89 -8.26
CA LYS A 14 -0.58 0.96 -8.84
C LYS A 14 -0.24 -0.49 -8.53
N ASP A 15 1.02 -0.86 -8.74
CA ASP A 15 1.50 -2.21 -8.47
C ASP A 15 1.49 -2.52 -6.96
N ALA A 16 1.84 -1.55 -6.12
CA ALA A 16 1.75 -1.68 -4.67
C ALA A 16 0.31 -1.87 -4.20
N TYR A 17 -0.64 -1.16 -4.81
CA TYR A 17 -2.06 -1.31 -4.51
C TYR A 17 -2.57 -2.72 -4.83
N TYR A 18 -2.31 -3.24 -6.03
CA TYR A 18 -2.75 -4.60 -6.38
C TYR A 18 -2.12 -5.67 -5.50
N SER A 19 -0.81 -5.56 -5.23
CA SER A 19 -0.11 -6.48 -4.33
C SER A 19 -0.67 -6.41 -2.90
N SER A 20 -1.02 -5.22 -2.42
CA SER A 20 -1.66 -5.03 -1.09
C SER A 20 -3.07 -5.59 -1.04
N LYS A 21 -3.83 -5.43 -2.13
CA LYS A 21 -5.18 -5.98 -2.26
C LYS A 21 -5.15 -7.50 -2.18
N GLU A 22 -4.27 -8.13 -2.95
CA GLU A 22 -4.10 -9.58 -2.95
C GLU A 22 -3.62 -10.08 -1.59
N ALA A 23 -2.66 -9.39 -0.95
CA ALA A 23 -2.20 -9.71 0.40
C ALA A 23 -3.35 -9.66 1.42
N HIS A 24 -4.19 -8.62 1.34
CA HIS A 24 -5.38 -8.46 2.16
C HIS A 24 -6.37 -9.61 1.93
N GLU A 25 -6.78 -9.86 0.69
CA GLU A 25 -7.73 -10.91 0.34
C GLU A 25 -7.27 -12.30 0.83
N ILE A 26 -6.01 -12.67 0.57
CA ILE A 26 -5.44 -13.97 0.97
C ILE A 26 -5.37 -14.14 2.50
N LEU A 27 -4.97 -13.09 3.23
CA LEU A 27 -4.87 -13.17 4.70
C LEU A 27 -6.24 -13.39 5.36
N PHE A 28 -7.32 -12.86 4.77
CA PHE A 28 -8.66 -12.93 5.35
C PHE A 28 -9.54 -14.07 4.79
N GLU A 29 -9.12 -14.75 3.72
CA GLU A 29 -9.84 -15.91 3.18
C GLU A 29 -9.76 -17.12 4.13
N GLU A 30 -8.54 -17.53 4.50
CA GLU A 30 -8.30 -18.57 5.51
C GLU A 30 -7.11 -18.16 6.39
N TYR A 31 -7.37 -17.34 7.41
CA TYR A 31 -6.30 -16.78 8.24
C TYR A 31 -5.41 -17.84 8.89
N ASP A 32 -5.97 -18.97 9.32
CA ASP A 32 -5.20 -20.05 9.98
C ASP A 32 -4.36 -20.90 9.01
N ASN A 33 -4.49 -20.66 7.70
CA ASN A 33 -3.70 -21.35 6.68
C ASN A 33 -2.30 -20.75 6.58
N LYS A 34 -1.29 -21.52 6.99
CA LYS A 34 0.12 -21.09 7.00
C LYS A 34 0.66 -20.71 5.61
N GLU A 35 0.22 -21.38 4.55
CA GLU A 35 0.64 -21.06 3.18
C GLU A 35 0.06 -19.71 2.74
N ASN A 36 -1.20 -19.45 3.07
CA ASN A 36 -1.85 -18.15 2.83
C ASN A 36 -1.17 -17.04 3.64
N GLN A 37 -0.85 -17.28 4.91
CA GLN A 37 -0.08 -16.33 5.72
C GLN A 37 1.27 -16.00 5.06
N ILE A 38 2.06 -17.00 4.65
CA ILE A 38 3.34 -16.76 3.98
C ILE A 38 3.14 -15.97 2.68
N THR A 39 2.15 -16.34 1.87
CA THR A 39 1.85 -15.67 0.61
C THR A 39 1.47 -14.21 0.83
N ALA A 40 0.59 -13.95 1.80
CA ALA A 40 0.17 -12.60 2.19
C ALA A 40 1.36 -11.76 2.71
N ALA A 41 2.26 -12.35 3.49
CA ALA A 41 3.48 -11.69 3.97
C ALA A 41 4.45 -11.34 2.83
N VAL A 42 4.59 -12.19 1.82
CA VAL A 42 5.41 -11.92 0.62
C VAL A 42 4.81 -10.78 -0.20
N LEU A 43 3.49 -10.80 -0.40
CA LEU A 43 2.78 -9.78 -1.17
C LEU A 43 2.80 -8.40 -0.48
N ILE A 44 2.62 -8.33 0.85
CA ILE A 44 2.73 -7.05 1.55
C ILE A 44 4.18 -6.52 1.50
N ASN A 45 5.20 -7.38 1.61
CA ASN A 45 6.60 -6.97 1.47
C ASN A 45 6.90 -6.41 0.08
N ARG A 46 6.34 -7.01 -0.97
CA ARG A 46 6.40 -6.44 -2.33
C ARG A 46 5.80 -5.03 -2.36
N SER A 47 4.64 -4.81 -1.74
CA SER A 47 4.01 -3.48 -1.65
C SER A 47 4.88 -2.47 -0.92
N ILE A 48 5.47 -2.85 0.22
CA ILE A 48 6.38 -2.01 1.02
C ILE A 48 7.56 -1.57 0.17
N SER A 49 8.16 -2.50 -0.59
CA SER A 49 9.29 -2.22 -1.48
C SER A 49 8.92 -1.23 -2.58
N LEU A 50 7.75 -1.39 -3.21
CA LEU A 50 7.26 -0.52 -4.27
C LEU A 50 6.94 0.90 -3.75
N ILE A 51 6.27 1.02 -2.60
CA ILE A 51 5.99 2.32 -1.97
C ILE A 51 7.27 3.00 -1.51
N SER A 52 8.24 2.25 -0.98
CA SER A 52 9.55 2.80 -0.60
C SER A 52 10.29 3.38 -1.81
N ALA A 53 10.24 2.70 -2.97
CA ALA A 53 10.79 3.22 -4.22
C ALA A 53 10.04 4.49 -4.68
N ALA A 54 8.71 4.51 -4.60
CA ALA A 54 7.90 5.68 -4.94
C ALA A 54 8.22 6.89 -4.05
N LYS A 55 8.33 6.67 -2.73
CA LYS A 55 8.76 7.67 -1.74
C LYS A 55 10.13 8.23 -2.06
N ALA A 56 11.10 7.38 -2.42
CA ALA A 56 12.45 7.80 -2.76
C ALA A 56 12.46 8.75 -3.99
N ILE A 57 11.70 8.42 -5.05
CA ILE A 57 11.58 9.28 -6.23
C ILE A 57 10.88 10.60 -5.86
N TYR A 58 9.79 10.53 -5.10
CA TYR A 58 9.01 11.69 -4.69
C TYR A 58 9.84 12.67 -3.85
N TYR A 59 10.48 12.20 -2.78
CA TYR A 59 11.25 13.06 -1.86
C TYR A 59 12.54 13.59 -2.48
N SER A 60 13.14 12.87 -3.43
CA SER A 60 14.30 13.38 -4.18
C SER A 60 13.96 14.59 -5.07
N ASN A 61 12.68 14.89 -5.26
CA ASN A 61 12.18 15.98 -6.12
C ASN A 61 11.20 16.91 -5.37
N TYR A 62 11.21 16.89 -4.04
CA TYR A 62 10.16 17.45 -3.17
C TYR A 62 9.80 18.92 -3.43
N GLU A 63 10.80 19.79 -3.65
CA GLU A 63 10.59 21.23 -3.92
C GLU A 63 9.72 21.49 -5.16
N SER A 64 9.63 20.52 -6.07
CA SER A 64 8.84 20.61 -7.31
C SER A 64 7.48 19.91 -7.23
N LEU A 65 7.09 19.42 -6.06
CA LEU A 65 6.16 18.30 -5.93
C LEU A 65 5.20 18.33 -4.73
N ALA A 66 4.89 19.51 -4.17
CA ALA A 66 3.84 19.64 -3.17
C ALA A 66 2.46 19.24 -3.76
N LYS A 67 2.23 17.93 -3.87
CA LYS A 67 0.99 17.26 -4.26
C LYS A 67 0.55 16.47 -3.03
N THR A 68 -0.43 17.02 -2.34
CA THR A 68 -1.04 16.45 -1.14
C THR A 68 -1.57 15.04 -1.36
N ASP A 69 -1.93 14.67 -2.59
CA ASP A 69 -2.56 13.39 -2.90
C ASP A 69 -1.58 12.21 -2.81
N ILE A 70 -0.33 12.39 -3.27
CA ILE A 70 0.70 11.35 -3.19
C ILE A 70 1.13 11.14 -1.73
N GLU A 71 1.33 12.22 -0.98
CA GLU A 71 1.62 12.14 0.46
C GLU A 71 0.47 11.49 1.23
N ASN A 72 -0.78 11.78 0.86
CA ASN A 72 -1.95 11.13 1.45
C ASN A 72 -1.93 9.62 1.18
N ILE A 73 -1.63 9.18 -0.05
CA ILE A 73 -1.48 7.75 -0.37
C ILE A 73 -0.40 7.10 0.51
N PHE A 74 0.77 7.73 0.60
CA PHE A 74 1.87 7.23 1.43
C PHE A 74 1.45 7.10 2.90
N SER A 75 0.79 8.12 3.44
CA SER A 75 0.29 8.10 4.81
C SER A 75 -0.76 7.01 5.04
N LYS A 76 -1.70 6.81 4.10
CA LYS A 76 -2.71 5.74 4.23
C LYS A 76 -2.10 4.36 4.10
N PHE A 77 -1.12 4.18 3.22
CA PHE A 77 -0.39 2.93 3.10
C PHE A 77 0.36 2.60 4.39
N ASP A 78 1.08 3.55 4.99
CA ASP A 78 1.84 3.31 6.24
C ASP A 78 0.92 2.87 7.39
N LEU A 79 -0.28 3.45 7.48
CA LEU A 79 -1.30 3.03 8.46
C LEU A 79 -1.82 1.62 8.18
N PHE A 80 -2.04 1.27 6.92
CA PHE A 80 -2.48 -0.06 6.51
C PHE A 80 -1.38 -1.10 6.77
N GLU A 81 -0.15 -0.86 6.33
CA GLU A 81 1.00 -1.74 6.53
C GLU A 81 1.20 -2.05 8.01
N SER A 82 1.25 -1.02 8.86
CA SER A 82 1.46 -1.19 10.29
C SER A 82 0.37 -2.05 10.92
N GLU A 83 -0.89 -1.84 10.54
CA GLU A 83 -2.01 -2.62 11.06
C GLU A 83 -1.99 -4.05 10.52
N PHE A 84 -1.70 -4.24 9.24
CA PHE A 84 -1.60 -5.54 8.60
C PHE A 84 -0.53 -6.40 9.29
N MET A 85 0.66 -5.85 9.51
CA MET A 85 1.76 -6.54 10.18
C MET A 85 1.48 -6.83 11.66
N THR A 86 0.66 -6.01 12.32
CA THR A 86 0.22 -6.24 13.70
C THR A 86 -0.85 -7.33 13.78
N ASN A 87 -1.77 -7.36 12.83
CA ASN A 87 -2.82 -8.36 12.76
C ASN A 87 -2.28 -9.73 12.30
N PHE A 88 -1.26 -9.74 11.45
CA PHE A 88 -0.68 -10.94 10.87
C PHE A 88 -0.31 -12.06 11.87
N PRO A 89 0.33 -11.79 13.02
CA PRO A 89 0.62 -12.82 14.01
C PRO A 89 -0.52 -13.05 15.02
N THR A 90 -1.51 -12.15 15.12
CA THR A 90 -2.49 -12.13 16.22
C THR A 90 -3.92 -12.50 15.82
N GLY A 91 -4.32 -12.25 14.57
CA GLY A 91 -5.68 -12.50 14.08
C GLY A 91 -6.77 -11.71 14.79
N HIS A 92 -6.40 -10.69 15.57
CA HIS A 92 -7.33 -10.04 16.51
C HIS A 92 -8.05 -8.82 15.94
N SER A 93 -7.63 -8.30 14.79
CA SER A 93 -8.00 -6.96 14.32
C SER A 93 -8.44 -6.92 12.85
N HIS A 94 -8.99 -8.02 12.33
CA HIS A 94 -9.39 -8.13 10.92
C HIS A 94 -10.27 -6.96 10.43
N GLN A 95 -11.21 -6.49 11.25
CA GLN A 95 -12.07 -5.35 10.93
C GLN A 95 -11.28 -4.03 10.83
N HIS A 96 -10.30 -3.82 11.71
CA HIS A 96 -9.48 -2.61 11.68
C HIS A 96 -8.53 -2.63 10.49
N THR A 97 -7.89 -3.77 10.22
CA THR A 97 -7.04 -3.94 9.04
C THR A 97 -7.82 -3.68 7.75
N GLY A 98 -9.05 -4.21 7.65
CA GLY A 98 -9.93 -3.95 6.51
C GLY A 98 -10.33 -2.48 6.37
N LEU A 99 -10.57 -1.78 7.48
CA LEU A 99 -10.83 -0.34 7.46
C LEU A 99 -9.60 0.45 6.95
N LYS A 100 -8.39 0.11 7.40
CA LYS A 100 -7.16 0.76 6.94
C LYS A 100 -6.89 0.48 5.47
N PHE A 101 -7.11 -0.75 5.03
CA PHE A 101 -7.00 -1.12 3.62
C PHE A 101 -7.97 -0.29 2.76
N LYS A 102 -9.22 -0.14 3.18
CA LYS A 102 -10.21 0.68 2.47
C LYS A 102 -9.78 2.15 2.36
N GLN A 103 -9.25 2.73 3.43
CA GLN A 103 -8.73 4.10 3.41
C GLN A 103 -7.56 4.27 2.43
N PHE A 104 -6.67 3.28 2.36
CA PHE A 104 -5.60 3.24 1.37
C PHE A 104 -6.16 3.09 -0.05
N GLU A 105 -7.06 2.14 -0.29
CA GLU A 105 -7.73 1.94 -1.58
C GLU A 105 -8.42 3.22 -2.07
N GLU A 106 -9.18 3.90 -1.21
CA GLU A 106 -9.84 5.16 -1.55
C GLU A 106 -8.84 6.25 -1.96
N SER A 107 -7.71 6.38 -1.24
CA SER A 107 -6.67 7.36 -1.60
C SER A 107 -6.04 7.07 -2.96
N VAL A 108 -5.88 5.79 -3.30
CA VAL A 108 -5.31 5.36 -4.58
C VAL A 108 -6.31 5.56 -5.72
N LYS A 109 -7.59 5.23 -5.52
CA LYS A 109 -8.66 5.45 -6.50
C LYS A 109 -8.78 6.93 -6.85
N LEU A 110 -8.81 7.82 -5.86
CA LEU A 110 -8.86 9.26 -6.08
C LEU A 110 -7.67 9.81 -6.88
N PHE A 111 -6.50 9.19 -6.76
CA PHE A 111 -5.30 9.59 -7.50
C PHE A 111 -5.30 9.10 -8.96
N PHE A 112 -5.89 7.93 -9.22
CA PHE A 112 -6.03 7.40 -10.58
C PHE A 112 -7.26 7.93 -11.31
N GLU A 113 -8.27 8.41 -10.58
CA GLU A 113 -9.49 9.02 -11.13
C GLU A 113 -9.31 10.54 -11.29
N VAL A 114 -8.82 10.91 -12.47
CA VAL A 114 -9.42 11.98 -13.28
C VAL A 114 -10.45 11.34 -14.20
#